data_AF-A0A7X4AKM1-F1
#
_entry.id   AF-A0A7X4AKM1-F1
#
_cell.length_a   1.000
_cell.length_b   1.000
_cell.length_c   1.000
_cell.angle_alpha   90.00
_cell.angle_beta   90.00
_cell.angle_gamma   90.00
#
_symmetry.space_group_name_H-M   'P 1'
#
loop_
_entity.id
_entity.type
_entity.pdbx_description
1 polymer ?
#
loop_
_entity_poly.entity_id
_entity_poly.type
_entity_poly.pdbx_seq_one_letter_code
_entity_poly.pdbx_strand_id
1 'polypeptide(L)'
;MLQTVRIEGTQPIIMHSAAGMDPSIPANIEKAEISRKRGSNRTAADEERLRQLDCLTSFWLDSEGRPTIPPAAFRSCIETAARKLRQGPQVREGLVVLGSRFEYDAGRYGEAIEDLVKNCQFTVPVVINRSRVMSTRAMFDVPWSCEFNVDTDPELVDASQLERWLDIAGRRIGIGDWRPDKSGQYGRFEASIASAEAE
;
A
#
# COMPACT_ATOMS: atom_id res chain seq x y z
N MET A 1 -0.38 -2.79 25.13
CA MET A 1 -0.05 -4.22 24.97
C MET A 1 0.46 -4.38 23.56
N LEU A 2 1.74 -4.68 23.44
CA LEU A 2 2.40 -4.80 22.15
C LEU A 2 2.20 -6.20 21.58
N GLN A 3 1.76 -6.27 20.32
CA GLN A 3 1.55 -7.52 19.59
C GLN A 3 2.18 -7.41 18.20
N THR A 4 2.82 -8.48 17.74
CA THR A 4 3.32 -8.58 16.36
C THR A 4 2.25 -9.20 15.49
N VAL A 5 1.89 -8.52 14.41
CA VAL A 5 0.91 -8.98 13.42
C VAL A 5 1.63 -9.27 12.12
N ARG A 6 1.41 -10.47 11.58
CA ARG A 6 1.81 -10.83 10.21
C ARG A 6 0.58 -10.88 9.33
N ILE A 7 0.66 -10.27 8.16
CA ILE A 7 -0.35 -10.40 7.11
C ILE A 7 0.23 -11.03 5.86
N GLU A 8 -0.55 -11.88 5.20
CA GLU A 8 -0.17 -12.56 3.97
C GLU A 8 -1.20 -12.27 2.88
N GLY A 9 -0.70 -11.80 1.74
CA GLY A 9 -1.54 -11.40 0.62
C GLY A 9 -2.27 -12.58 -0.01
N THR A 10 -3.60 -12.50 -0.08
CA THR A 10 -4.42 -13.45 -0.84
C THR A 10 -4.77 -12.96 -2.24
N GLN A 11 -4.49 -11.69 -2.53
CA GLN A 11 -4.61 -11.03 -3.83
C GLN A 11 -3.43 -10.08 -4.04
N PRO A 12 -3.07 -9.71 -5.28
CA PRO A 12 -2.02 -8.72 -5.52
C PRO A 12 -2.29 -7.39 -4.82
N ILE A 13 -1.25 -6.66 -4.43
CA ILE A 13 -1.37 -5.35 -3.78
C ILE A 13 -0.88 -4.25 -4.73
N ILE A 14 -1.67 -3.17 -4.84
CA ILE A 14 -1.30 -1.97 -5.59
C ILE A 14 -0.93 -0.88 -4.58
N MET A 15 0.28 -0.33 -4.71
CA MET A 15 0.72 0.81 -3.90
C MET A 15 0.29 2.14 -4.53
N HIS A 16 -0.05 3.10 -3.68
CA HIS A 16 -0.34 4.46 -4.10
C HIS A 16 0.03 5.44 -2.97
N SER A 17 1.26 5.95 -3.05
CA SER A 17 1.78 6.91 -2.10
C SER A 17 1.25 8.32 -2.32
N ALA A 18 0.77 8.94 -1.24
CA ALA A 18 0.42 10.36 -1.24
C ALA A 18 1.67 11.26 -1.37
N ALA A 19 2.84 10.80 -0.91
CA ALA A 19 4.10 11.54 -1.06
C ALA A 19 4.49 11.69 -2.54
N GLY A 20 4.12 10.71 -3.38
CA GLY A 20 4.31 10.77 -4.83
C GLY A 20 3.49 11.85 -5.53
N MET A 21 2.56 12.50 -4.83
CA MET A 21 1.76 13.61 -5.38
C MET A 21 2.43 14.97 -5.20
N ASP A 22 3.53 15.06 -4.44
CA ASP A 22 4.26 16.30 -4.23
C ASP A 22 4.91 16.77 -5.55
N PRO A 23 4.52 17.94 -6.09
CA PRO A 23 5.04 18.42 -7.37
C PRO A 23 6.54 18.78 -7.33
N SER A 24 7.12 18.94 -6.14
CA SER A 24 8.51 19.35 -5.96
C SER A 24 9.52 18.20 -6.02
N ILE A 25 9.07 16.94 -5.97
CA ILE A 25 9.98 15.80 -6.05
C ILE A 25 10.58 15.67 -7.46
N PRO A 26 11.84 15.21 -7.60
CA PRO A 26 12.51 15.12 -8.89
C PRO A 26 11.70 14.38 -9.97
N ALA A 27 11.03 13.28 -9.59
CA ALA A 27 10.20 12.50 -10.50
C ALA A 27 9.04 13.31 -11.12
N ASN A 28 8.38 14.16 -10.33
CA ASN A 28 7.26 14.97 -10.83
C ASN A 28 7.71 16.19 -11.64
N ILE A 29 8.88 16.76 -11.30
CA ILE A 29 9.53 17.79 -12.13
C ILE A 29 9.84 17.21 -13.52
N GLU A 30 10.48 16.05 -13.59
CA GLU A 30 10.80 15.37 -14.84
C GLU A 30 9.54 15.00 -15.63
N LYS A 31 8.50 14.47 -14.97
CA LYS A 31 7.19 14.20 -15.60
C LYS A 31 6.61 15.46 -16.24
N ALA A 32 6.70 16.61 -15.57
CA ALA A 32 6.20 17.87 -16.10
C ALA A 32 6.98 18.33 -17.34
N GLU A 33 8.31 18.15 -17.35
CA GLU A 33 9.15 18.46 -18.51
C GLU A 33 8.83 17.59 -19.72
N ILE A 34 8.74 16.27 -19.52
CA ILE A 34 8.37 15.33 -20.59
C ILE A 34 6.96 15.65 -21.09
N SER A 35 6.02 15.95 -20.19
CA SER A 35 4.62 16.25 -20.56
C SER A 35 4.46 17.55 -21.36
N ARG A 36 5.45 18.45 -21.36
CA ARG A 36 5.44 19.65 -22.22
C ARG A 36 5.72 19.31 -23.69
N LYS A 37 6.37 18.17 -23.99
CA LYS A 37 6.59 17.70 -25.36
C LYS A 37 5.24 17.31 -25.98
N ARG A 38 5.01 17.70 -27.24
CA ARG A 38 3.78 17.44 -27.98
C ARG A 38 4.07 16.96 -29.40
N GLY A 39 3.11 16.27 -30.00
CA GLY A 39 3.20 15.80 -31.39
C GLY A 39 4.42 14.88 -31.59
N SER A 40 5.13 15.07 -32.70
CA SER A 40 6.32 14.28 -33.06
C SER A 40 7.50 14.42 -32.10
N ASN A 41 7.50 15.44 -31.21
CA ASN A 41 8.54 15.60 -30.20
C ASN A 41 8.35 14.68 -28.99
N ARG A 42 7.19 14.00 -28.88
CA ARG A 42 6.91 13.04 -27.81
C ARG A 42 7.14 11.63 -28.36
N THR A 43 8.18 10.98 -27.86
CA THR A 43 8.64 9.68 -28.35
C THR A 43 8.09 8.51 -27.53
N ALA A 44 8.21 7.29 -28.04
CA ALA A 44 7.89 6.09 -27.26
C ALA A 44 8.76 5.95 -26.00
N ALA A 45 10.01 6.43 -26.05
CA ALA A 45 10.89 6.46 -24.88
C ALA A 45 10.40 7.46 -23.81
N ASP A 46 9.85 8.60 -24.23
CA ASP A 46 9.20 9.55 -23.31
C ASP A 46 7.98 8.92 -22.63
N GLU A 47 7.17 8.16 -23.37
CA GLU A 47 6.01 7.46 -22.80
C GLU A 47 6.39 6.38 -21.80
N GLU A 48 7.41 5.58 -22.11
CA GLU A 48 7.95 4.58 -21.17
C GLU A 48 8.53 5.27 -19.93
N ARG A 49 9.29 6.36 -20.10
CA ARG A 49 9.84 7.09 -18.98
C ARG A 49 8.74 7.67 -18.08
N LEU A 50 7.65 8.18 -18.65
CA LEU A 50 6.49 8.60 -17.87
C LEU A 50 5.87 7.45 -17.07
N ARG A 51 5.72 6.26 -17.66
CA ARG A 51 5.23 5.08 -16.93
C ARG A 51 6.13 4.69 -15.77
N GLN A 52 7.44 4.71 -15.99
CA GLN A 52 8.44 4.44 -14.95
C GLN A 52 8.37 5.47 -13.82
N LEU A 53 8.22 6.75 -14.14
CA LEU A 53 8.09 7.82 -13.14
C LEU A 53 6.75 7.70 -12.38
N ASP A 54 5.66 7.38 -13.06
CA ASP A 54 4.36 7.11 -12.42
C ASP A 54 4.46 5.92 -11.46
N CYS A 55 5.08 4.81 -11.90
CA CYS A 55 5.36 3.65 -11.07
C CYS A 55 6.20 4.05 -9.84
N LEU A 56 7.32 4.75 -10.05
CA LEU A 56 8.22 5.22 -8.98
C LEU A 56 7.47 6.04 -7.93
N THR A 57 6.67 7.02 -8.36
CA THR A 57 5.92 7.88 -7.43
C THR A 57 4.82 7.15 -6.65
N SER A 58 4.37 6.00 -7.14
CA SER A 58 3.31 5.23 -6.47
C SER A 58 3.79 4.38 -5.30
N PHE A 59 5.09 4.05 -5.21
CA PHE A 59 5.63 3.22 -4.14
C PHE A 59 5.48 3.89 -2.77
N TRP A 60 5.09 3.08 -1.79
CA TRP A 60 5.37 3.39 -0.39
C TRP A 60 6.78 2.90 -0.07
N LEU A 61 7.64 3.83 0.34
CA LEU A 61 9.04 3.53 0.66
C LEU A 61 9.32 3.88 2.13
N ASP A 62 10.14 3.07 2.79
CA ASP A 62 10.67 3.36 4.12
C ASP A 62 11.81 4.40 4.06
N SER A 63 12.40 4.74 5.20
CA SER A 63 13.52 5.69 5.27
C SER A 63 14.80 5.19 4.59
N GLU A 64 14.90 3.89 4.31
CA GLU A 64 16.02 3.28 3.57
C GLU A 64 15.71 3.15 2.07
N GLY A 65 14.53 3.59 1.62
CA GLY A 65 14.10 3.51 0.22
C GLY A 65 13.58 2.14 -0.20
N ARG A 66 13.26 1.24 0.75
CA ARG A 66 12.70 -0.08 0.46
C ARG A 66 11.17 -0.05 0.45
N PRO A 67 10.50 -0.87 -0.38
CA PRO A 67 9.05 -1.00 -0.34
C PRO A 67 8.53 -1.31 1.07
N THR A 68 7.45 -0.63 1.45
CA THR A 68 6.80 -0.81 2.76
C THR A 68 5.29 -0.59 2.67
N ILE A 69 4.57 -0.83 3.76
CA ILE A 69 3.19 -0.38 3.93
C ILE A 69 3.15 0.59 5.10
N PRO A 70 2.77 1.87 4.93
CA PRO A 70 2.83 2.84 6.02
C PRO A 70 1.91 2.45 7.19
N PRO A 71 2.32 2.68 8.45
CA PRO A 71 1.47 2.42 9.62
C PRO A 71 0.07 3.05 9.53
N ALA A 72 -0.03 4.23 8.90
CA ALA A 72 -1.31 4.90 8.67
C ALA A 72 -2.26 4.09 7.75
N ALA A 73 -1.73 3.34 6.78
CA ALA A 73 -2.53 2.48 5.90
C ALA A 73 -3.12 1.30 6.69
N PHE A 74 -2.32 0.65 7.55
CA PHE A 74 -2.81 -0.39 8.46
C PHE A 74 -3.86 0.15 9.43
N ARG A 75 -3.58 1.26 10.11
CA ARG A 75 -4.52 1.88 11.05
C ARG A 75 -5.84 2.23 10.36
N SER A 76 -5.79 2.85 9.18
CA SER A 76 -7.01 3.18 8.42
C SER A 76 -7.79 1.92 8.01
N CYS A 77 -7.10 0.83 7.68
CA CYS A 77 -7.73 -0.42 7.30
C CYS A 77 -8.45 -1.05 8.51
N ILE A 78 -7.76 -1.16 9.64
CA ILE A 78 -8.28 -1.68 10.91
C ILE A 78 -9.45 -0.82 11.41
N GLU A 79 -9.32 0.51 11.40
CA GLU A 79 -10.40 1.41 11.83
C GLU A 79 -11.64 1.25 10.94
N THR A 80 -11.47 1.11 9.63
CA THR A 80 -12.60 0.90 8.70
C THR A 80 -13.28 -0.45 8.95
N ALA A 81 -12.51 -1.49 9.29
CA ALA A 81 -13.05 -2.78 9.72
C ALA A 81 -13.83 -2.66 11.03
N ALA A 82 -13.27 -2.01 12.05
CA ALA A 82 -13.93 -1.76 13.34
C ALA A 82 -15.22 -0.94 13.18
N ARG A 83 -15.26 0.03 12.25
CA ARG A 83 -16.49 0.79 11.93
C ARG A 83 -17.62 -0.10 11.44
N LYS A 84 -17.35 -1.24 10.78
CA LYS A 84 -18.40 -2.22 10.40
C LYS A 84 -19.09 -2.84 11.63
N LEU A 85 -18.42 -2.82 12.77
CA LEU A 85 -18.92 -3.28 14.07
C LEU A 85 -19.30 -2.13 15.01
N ARG A 86 -19.33 -0.88 14.52
CA ARG A 86 -19.57 0.34 15.32
C ARG A 86 -18.49 0.60 16.40
N GLN A 87 -17.29 0.06 16.20
CA GLN A 87 -16.15 0.15 17.12
C GLN A 87 -15.02 1.07 16.60
N GLY A 88 -15.28 1.84 15.53
CA GLY A 88 -14.29 2.74 14.94
C GLY A 88 -13.61 3.70 15.93
N PRO A 89 -14.33 4.35 16.87
CA PRO A 89 -13.71 5.23 17.87
C PRO A 89 -12.67 4.54 18.75
N GLN A 90 -12.87 3.26 19.11
CA GLN A 90 -11.95 2.50 19.96
C GLN A 90 -10.56 2.37 19.32
N VAL A 91 -10.49 2.21 18.00
CA VAL A 91 -9.21 2.16 17.26
C VAL A 91 -8.47 3.50 17.29
N ARG A 92 -9.18 4.63 17.38
CA ARG A 92 -8.51 5.93 17.43
C ARG A 92 -7.86 6.19 18.78
N GLU A 93 -8.51 5.74 19.85
CA GLU A 93 -8.14 6.01 21.23
C GLU A 93 -7.19 4.95 21.79
N GLY A 94 -7.40 3.66 21.44
CA GLY A 94 -6.70 2.54 22.07
C GLY A 94 -5.82 1.71 21.14
N LEU A 95 -5.43 2.22 19.96
CA LEU A 95 -4.57 1.47 19.04
C LEU A 95 -3.58 2.36 18.28
N VAL A 96 -2.31 1.96 18.31
CA VAL A 96 -1.23 2.54 17.51
C VAL A 96 -0.56 1.43 16.70
N VAL A 97 -0.31 1.69 15.41
CA VAL A 97 0.48 0.81 14.55
C VAL A 97 1.90 1.35 14.46
N LEU A 98 2.88 0.47 14.61
CA LEU A 98 4.30 0.79 14.72
C LEU A 98 5.11 -0.06 13.75
N GLY A 99 5.89 0.61 12.91
CA GLY A 99 6.79 -0.03 11.95
C GLY A 99 6.08 -0.97 10.97
N SER A 100 6.77 -1.33 9.91
CA SER A 100 6.30 -2.38 9.02
C SER A 100 7.45 -2.89 8.17
N ARG A 101 7.50 -4.20 8.00
CA ARG A 101 8.45 -4.90 7.13
C ARG A 101 7.65 -5.57 6.04
N PHE A 102 7.72 -5.03 4.84
CA PHE A 102 7.06 -5.61 3.67
C PHE A 102 8.00 -6.60 2.99
N GLU A 103 7.47 -7.76 2.63
CA GLU A 103 8.20 -8.85 1.97
C GLU A 103 7.49 -9.20 0.66
N TYR A 104 8.29 -9.47 -0.35
CA TYR A 104 7.85 -9.82 -1.70
C TYR A 104 8.90 -10.73 -2.34
N ASP A 105 8.57 -11.30 -3.51
CA ASP A 105 9.51 -12.12 -4.29
C ASP A 105 10.63 -11.26 -4.90
N ALA A 106 11.72 -11.09 -4.17
CA ALA A 106 12.90 -10.34 -4.63
C ALA A 106 13.55 -10.96 -5.88
N GLY A 107 13.42 -12.28 -6.10
CA GLY A 107 13.91 -12.95 -7.31
C GLY A 107 13.14 -12.53 -8.55
N ARG A 108 11.84 -12.24 -8.40
CA ARG A 108 10.98 -11.73 -9.47
C ARG A 108 11.11 -10.23 -9.70
N TYR A 109 11.14 -9.43 -8.64
CA TYR A 109 11.04 -7.97 -8.76
C TYR A 109 12.37 -7.23 -8.65
N GLY A 110 13.39 -7.84 -8.05
CA GLY A 110 14.63 -7.17 -7.66
C GLY A 110 14.49 -6.37 -6.36
N GLU A 111 15.63 -5.89 -5.85
CA GLU A 111 15.67 -5.08 -4.63
C GLU A 111 16.01 -3.61 -4.91
N ALA A 112 16.78 -3.35 -5.97
CA ALA A 112 17.10 -2.00 -6.41
C ALA A 112 15.84 -1.32 -6.96
N ILE A 113 15.68 -0.02 -6.67
CA ILE A 113 14.50 0.74 -7.08
C ILE A 113 14.33 0.76 -8.61
N GLU A 114 15.45 0.71 -9.35
CA GLU A 114 15.45 0.65 -10.81
C GLU A 114 14.86 -0.65 -11.35
N ASP A 115 15.08 -1.77 -10.66
CA ASP A 115 14.52 -3.08 -11.03
C ASP A 115 13.04 -3.13 -10.63
N LEU A 116 12.72 -2.67 -9.42
CA LEU A 116 11.34 -2.56 -8.95
C LEU A 116 10.47 -1.73 -9.90
N VAL A 117 10.95 -0.56 -10.33
CA VAL A 117 10.21 0.30 -11.28
C VAL A 117 9.97 -0.38 -12.61
N LYS A 118 10.87 -1.25 -13.07
CA LYS A 118 10.67 -2.03 -14.32
C LYS A 118 9.70 -3.18 -14.12
N ASN A 119 9.81 -3.90 -13.01
CA ASN A 119 9.16 -5.19 -12.81
C ASN A 119 7.78 -5.08 -12.13
N CYS A 120 7.48 -3.97 -11.45
CA CYS A 120 6.22 -3.77 -10.72
C CYS A 120 5.17 -2.92 -11.49
N GLN A 121 5.39 -2.59 -12.77
CA GLN A 121 4.47 -1.70 -13.51
C GLN A 121 3.10 -2.36 -13.75
N PHE A 122 2.05 -1.78 -13.17
CA PHE A 122 0.67 -2.10 -13.45
C PHE A 122 -0.03 -0.90 -14.10
N THR A 123 -0.35 -1.02 -15.39
CA THR A 123 -0.93 0.06 -16.19
C THR A 123 -2.40 -0.22 -16.51
N VAL A 124 -3.30 0.65 -16.05
CA VAL A 124 -4.75 0.53 -16.30
C VAL A 124 -5.38 1.87 -16.66
N PRO A 125 -6.47 1.87 -17.46
CA PRO A 125 -7.23 3.08 -17.71
C PRO A 125 -8.00 3.51 -16.46
N VAL A 126 -7.80 4.76 -16.03
CA VAL A 126 -8.57 5.41 -14.96
C VAL A 126 -9.38 6.57 -15.53
N VAL A 127 -10.51 6.89 -14.90
CA VAL A 127 -11.35 8.02 -15.30
C VAL A 127 -11.00 9.24 -14.46
N ILE A 128 -10.51 10.30 -15.12
CA ILE A 128 -10.24 11.60 -14.52
C ILE A 128 -11.02 12.64 -15.31
N ASN A 129 -11.88 13.43 -14.64
CA ASN A 129 -12.69 14.49 -15.27
C ASN A 129 -13.44 14.02 -16.54
N ARG A 130 -14.05 12.82 -16.49
CA ARG A 130 -14.75 12.13 -17.60
C ARG A 130 -13.86 11.64 -18.74
N SER A 131 -12.56 11.92 -18.72
CA SER A 131 -11.58 11.39 -19.68
C SER A 131 -10.92 10.12 -19.16
N ARG A 132 -10.62 9.18 -20.05
CA ARG A 132 -9.82 7.99 -19.72
C ARG A 132 -8.35 8.32 -19.91
N VAL A 133 -7.55 8.09 -18.88
CA VAL A 133 -6.09 8.26 -18.89
C VAL A 133 -5.46 6.96 -18.42
N MET A 134 -4.39 6.50 -19.08
CA MET A 134 -3.62 5.35 -18.61
C MET A 134 -2.81 5.77 -17.38
N SER A 135 -3.00 5.07 -16.26
CA SER A 135 -2.26 5.29 -15.03
C SER A 135 -1.41 4.06 -14.75
N THR A 136 -0.12 4.28 -14.46
CA THR A 136 0.82 3.23 -14.05
C THR A 136 1.06 3.32 -12.56
N ARG A 137 1.06 2.18 -11.85
CA ARG A 137 1.37 2.08 -10.42
C ARG A 137 2.18 0.83 -10.13
N ALA A 138 2.88 0.83 -9.00
CA ALA A 138 3.58 -0.31 -8.47
C ALA A 138 2.57 -1.34 -7.96
N MET A 139 2.70 -2.57 -8.45
CA MET A 139 1.92 -3.72 -8.01
C MET A 139 2.85 -4.89 -7.68
N PHE A 140 2.59 -5.53 -6.55
CA PHE A 140 3.22 -6.80 -6.19
C PHE A 140 2.16 -7.90 -6.25
N ASP A 141 2.40 -8.90 -7.10
CA ASP A 141 1.64 -10.14 -7.09
C ASP A 141 1.88 -10.96 -5.82
N VAL A 142 0.99 -11.93 -5.58
CA VAL A 142 1.18 -12.96 -4.56
C VAL A 142 2.38 -13.85 -4.97
N PRO A 143 3.27 -14.23 -4.03
CA PRO A 143 3.22 -13.93 -2.60
C PRO A 143 3.79 -12.55 -2.25
N TRP A 144 3.09 -11.86 -1.37
CA TRP A 144 3.60 -10.73 -0.59
C TRP A 144 3.12 -10.88 0.85
N SER A 145 3.88 -10.35 1.79
CA SER A 145 3.48 -10.33 3.20
C SER A 145 3.97 -9.06 3.88
N CYS A 146 3.43 -8.78 5.05
CA CYS A 146 3.94 -7.68 5.85
C CYS A 146 3.83 -8.01 7.33
N GLU A 147 4.90 -7.74 8.07
CA GLU A 147 4.91 -7.78 9.52
C GLU A 147 4.88 -6.36 10.08
N PHE A 148 4.06 -6.11 11.09
CA PHE A 148 3.98 -4.82 11.77
C PHE A 148 3.59 -5.02 13.24
N ASN A 149 3.94 -4.05 14.08
CA ASN A 149 3.59 -4.08 15.48
C ASN A 149 2.34 -3.26 15.75
N VAL A 150 1.48 -3.75 16.64
CA VAL A 150 0.30 -3.06 17.12
C VAL A 150 0.41 -2.93 18.63
N ASP A 151 0.40 -1.69 19.12
CA ASP A 151 0.27 -1.41 20.54
C ASP A 151 -1.17 -1.02 20.85
N THR A 152 -1.81 -1.79 21.72
CA THR A 152 -3.21 -1.58 22.12
C THR A 152 -3.35 -1.17 23.58
N ASP A 153 -4.26 -0.26 23.89
CA ASP A 153 -4.68 -0.03 25.28
C ASP A 153 -5.58 -1.20 25.71
N PRO A 154 -5.15 -2.04 26.67
CA PRO A 154 -5.91 -3.22 27.09
C PRO A 154 -7.25 -2.88 27.77
N GLU A 155 -7.46 -1.65 28.23
CA GLU A 155 -8.76 -1.21 28.77
C GLU A 155 -9.78 -0.92 27.66
N LEU A 156 -9.31 -0.62 26.45
CA LEU A 156 -10.15 -0.21 25.31
C LEU A 156 -10.25 -1.28 24.23
N VAL A 157 -9.19 -2.08 24.05
CA VAL A 157 -9.03 -3.03 22.95
C VAL A 157 -8.48 -4.34 23.50
N ASP A 158 -9.34 -5.36 23.53
CA ASP A 158 -8.92 -6.73 23.84
C ASP A 158 -8.38 -7.47 22.58
N ALA A 159 -7.68 -8.58 22.81
CA ALA A 159 -7.08 -9.37 21.74
C ALA A 159 -8.12 -9.92 20.74
N SER A 160 -9.29 -10.34 21.23
CA SER A 160 -10.36 -10.90 20.39
C SER A 160 -10.99 -9.84 19.47
N GLN A 161 -11.05 -8.58 19.94
CA GLN A 161 -11.47 -7.45 19.12
C GLN A 161 -10.46 -7.19 18.02
N LEU A 162 -9.16 -7.15 18.34
CA LEU A 162 -8.11 -6.95 17.35
C LEU A 162 -8.13 -8.04 16.27
N GLU A 163 -8.19 -9.32 16.66
CA GLU A 163 -8.31 -10.45 15.73
C GLU A 163 -9.52 -10.30 14.80
N ARG A 164 -10.68 -9.96 15.36
CA ARG A 164 -11.91 -9.76 14.58
C ARG A 164 -11.81 -8.59 13.61
N TRP A 165 -11.18 -7.49 14.01
CA TRP A 165 -10.95 -6.35 13.13
C TRP A 165 -9.99 -6.71 12.01
N LEU A 166 -8.93 -7.45 12.30
CA LEU A 166 -7.96 -7.90 11.30
C LEU A 166 -8.59 -8.87 10.28
N ASP A 167 -9.45 -9.80 10.72
CA ASP A 167 -10.19 -10.69 9.82
C ASP A 167 -11.08 -9.92 8.84
N ILE A 168 -11.86 -8.95 9.37
CA ILE A 168 -12.72 -8.09 8.55
C ILE A 168 -11.87 -7.20 7.63
N ALA A 169 -10.75 -6.67 8.14
CA ALA A 169 -9.83 -5.82 7.39
C ALA A 169 -9.30 -6.56 6.15
N GLY A 170 -8.77 -7.77 6.34
CA GLY A 170 -8.22 -8.59 5.25
C GLY A 170 -9.26 -9.01 4.22
N ARG A 171 -10.45 -9.43 4.67
CA ARG A 171 -11.49 -9.98 3.78
C ARG A 171 -12.37 -8.94 3.10
N ARG A 172 -12.62 -7.79 3.74
CA ARG A 172 -13.67 -6.84 3.30
C ARG A 172 -13.16 -5.43 3.05
N ILE A 173 -12.01 -5.06 3.60
CA ILE A 173 -11.47 -3.69 3.45
C ILE A 173 -10.31 -3.68 2.45
N GLY A 174 -9.28 -4.48 2.71
CA GLY A 174 -8.02 -4.55 1.98
C GLY A 174 -7.09 -3.35 2.25
N ILE A 175 -5.85 -3.44 1.77
CA ILE A 175 -4.83 -2.38 1.84
C ILE A 175 -4.46 -1.96 0.42
N GLY A 176 -3.94 -0.74 0.24
CA GLY A 176 -3.55 -0.27 -1.09
C GLY A 176 -4.70 0.36 -1.85
N ASP A 177 -4.47 0.50 -3.15
CA ASP A 177 -5.42 1.05 -4.08
C ASP A 177 -6.29 -0.03 -4.72
N TRP A 178 -7.45 0.39 -5.21
CA TRP A 178 -8.46 -0.47 -5.83
C TRP A 178 -8.75 -1.75 -5.01
N ARG A 179 -8.83 -1.55 -3.70
CA ARG A 179 -9.17 -2.55 -2.70
C ARG A 179 -10.69 -2.79 -2.58
N PRO A 180 -11.15 -3.84 -1.88
CA PRO A 180 -12.58 -4.13 -1.69
C PRO A 180 -13.43 -2.96 -1.19
N ASP A 181 -12.95 -2.18 -0.21
CA ASP A 181 -13.66 -0.98 0.29
C ASP A 181 -13.82 0.13 -0.77
N LYS A 182 -13.04 0.05 -1.85
CA LYS A 182 -13.07 0.96 -3.01
C LYS A 182 -13.54 0.24 -4.29
N SER A 183 -14.40 -0.76 -4.14
CA SER A 183 -15.02 -1.50 -5.25
C SER A 183 -14.02 -2.19 -6.19
N GLY A 184 -12.84 -2.55 -5.67
CA GLY A 184 -11.87 -3.37 -6.40
C GLY A 184 -11.59 -4.70 -5.72
N GLN A 185 -10.52 -5.36 -6.19
CA GLN A 185 -10.19 -6.73 -5.82
C GLN A 185 -8.80 -6.90 -5.20
N TYR A 186 -8.02 -5.82 -5.10
CA TYR A 186 -6.61 -5.87 -4.70
C TYR A 186 -6.41 -5.74 -3.19
N GLY A 187 -5.25 -6.17 -2.70
CA GLY A 187 -4.78 -5.94 -1.34
C GLY A 187 -5.56 -6.65 -0.25
N ARG A 188 -6.25 -7.75 -0.58
CA ARG A 188 -6.81 -8.68 0.41
C ARG A 188 -5.68 -9.48 1.06
N PHE A 189 -5.86 -9.81 2.33
CA PHE A 189 -4.88 -10.55 3.10
C PHE A 189 -5.55 -11.43 4.16
N GLU A 190 -4.79 -12.38 4.68
CA GLU A 190 -5.06 -13.08 5.94
C GLU A 190 -4.09 -12.56 7.00
N ALA A 191 -4.54 -12.50 8.25
CA ALA A 191 -3.75 -11.98 9.36
C ALA A 191 -3.57 -13.05 10.43
N SER A 192 -2.38 -13.09 11.00
CA SER A 192 -2.05 -13.87 12.18
C SER A 192 -1.36 -12.97 13.21
N ILE A 193 -1.64 -13.22 14.49
CA ILE A 193 -1.00 -12.52 15.60
C ILE A 193 -0.02 -13.49 16.23
N ALA A 194 1.25 -13.10 16.34
CA ALA A 194 2.21 -13.89 17.09
C ALA A 194 1.89 -13.75 18.58
N SER A 195 1.76 -14.88 19.27
CA SER A 195 1.66 -14.88 20.74
C SER A 195 2.99 -14.39 21.30
N ALA A 196 2.97 -13.39 22.17
CA ALA A 196 4.16 -13.03 22.94
C ALA A 196 4.53 -14.24 23.81
N GLU A 197 5.69 -14.85 23.56
CA GLU A 197 6.29 -15.74 24.55
C GLU A 197 6.53 -14.89 25.80
N ALA A 198 5.85 -15.25 26.89
CA ALA A 198 6.08 -14.64 28.19
C ALA A 198 7.50 -15.03 28.64
N GLU A 199 8.40 -14.06 28.64
CA GLU A 199 9.70 -14.16 29.31
C GLU A 199 9.53 -14.14 30.84
#